data_AF-A0A1G8W1W1-F1
#
_entry.id   AF-A0A1G8W1W1-F1
#
_cell.length_a   1.000
_cell.length_b   1.000
_cell.length_c   1.000
_cell.angle_alpha   90.00
_cell.angle_beta   90.00
_cell.angle_gamma   90.00
#
_symmetry.space_group_name_H-M   'P 1'
#
loop_
_entity.id
_entity.type
_entity.pdbx_description
1 polymer ?
#
loop_
_entity_poly.entity_id
_entity_poly.type
_entity_poly.pdbx_seq_one_letter_code
_entity_poly.pdbx_strand_id
1 'polypeptide(L)'
;MSPDTNDHGEGSEGGGETNPTQKRRLQQRLDVSEEVLADAVELYQTFRDSDAEVVHDRALPIAVLYIAIRQNGVPRQIDELAEVANVSPRRLYRTARAVGDTLHQGIPPSEPELYVGRLADQFDVASETETAALRVLATAKTDGYHVGRKPAGVAAAALYAVAVAEDERPDITQRALSEAAGVHIKTVRENYKELPSMSEHKA
;
A
#
# COMPACT_ATOMS: atom_id res chain seq x y z
N MET A 1 -53.55 13.05 20.50
CA MET A 1 -53.46 14.03 19.40
C MET A 1 -52.24 14.88 19.66
N SER A 2 -51.11 14.47 19.09
CA SER A 2 -49.89 15.27 19.01
C SER A 2 -49.78 15.72 17.56
N PRO A 3 -49.53 17.00 17.27
CA PRO A 3 -49.43 17.47 15.90
C PRO A 3 -48.06 17.13 15.31
N ASP A 4 -48.10 16.95 14.00
CA ASP A 4 -47.04 16.63 13.07
C ASP A 4 -45.75 17.43 13.26
N THR A 5 -44.62 16.72 13.29
CA THR A 5 -43.31 17.27 12.92
C THR A 5 -43.06 16.92 11.46
N ASN A 6 -43.47 17.83 10.56
CA ASN A 6 -42.91 17.91 9.23
C ASN A 6 -41.76 18.91 9.27
N ASP A 7 -40.52 18.41 9.25
CA ASP A 7 -39.33 19.22 8.98
C ASP A 7 -38.67 18.64 7.72
N HIS A 8 -39.00 19.26 6.59
CA HIS A 8 -38.34 19.05 5.32
C HIS A 8 -37.05 19.85 5.31
N GLY A 9 -35.94 19.19 5.67
CA GLY A 9 -34.60 19.62 5.31
C GLY A 9 -34.24 19.13 3.92
N GLU A 10 -34.68 19.86 2.88
CA GLU A 10 -34.15 19.74 1.53
C GLU A 10 -32.69 20.20 1.47
N GLY A 11 -31.87 19.42 0.79
CA GLY A 11 -30.84 19.88 -0.15
C GLY A 11 -29.81 20.89 0.34
N SER A 12 -28.60 20.40 0.62
CA SER A 12 -27.41 21.09 0.09
C SER A 12 -26.49 20.05 -0.54
N GLU A 13 -26.58 19.97 -1.86
CA GLU A 13 -25.66 19.30 -2.76
C GLU A 13 -24.26 19.91 -2.57
N GLY A 14 -23.43 19.28 -1.76
CA GLY A 14 -21.99 19.56 -1.69
C GLY A 14 -21.27 18.64 -2.66
N GLY A 15 -21.06 19.12 -3.89
CA GLY A 15 -20.23 18.46 -4.89
C GLY A 15 -18.86 18.09 -4.34
N GLY A 16 -18.34 16.95 -4.79
CA GLY A 16 -17.15 16.28 -4.26
C GLY A 16 -15.85 16.99 -4.63
N GLU A 17 -15.65 18.19 -4.11
CA GLU A 17 -14.37 18.88 -4.12
C GLU A 17 -13.61 18.43 -2.87
N THR A 18 -12.55 17.64 -3.07
CA THR A 18 -11.65 17.29 -1.97
C THR A 18 -11.03 18.57 -1.45
N ASN A 19 -11.49 19.03 -0.28
CA ASN A 19 -11.04 20.26 0.38
C ASN A 19 -9.49 20.32 0.35
N PRO A 20 -8.87 21.43 -0.10
CA PRO A 20 -7.41 21.55 -0.18
C PRO A 20 -6.68 21.20 1.14
N THR A 21 -7.34 21.41 2.27
CA THR A 21 -6.86 21.01 3.60
C THR A 21 -6.86 19.50 3.80
N GLN A 22 -7.87 18.80 3.28
CA GLN A 22 -7.95 17.34 3.28
C GLN A 22 -6.89 16.74 2.36
N LYS A 23 -6.68 17.33 1.17
CA LYS A 23 -5.61 16.94 0.24
C LYS A 23 -4.22 17.03 0.91
N ARG A 24 -3.89 18.17 1.53
CA ARG A 24 -2.60 18.35 2.25
C ARG A 24 -2.42 17.41 3.43
N ARG A 25 -3.49 17.14 4.20
CA ARG A 25 -3.44 16.19 5.32
C ARG A 25 -3.16 14.76 4.84
N LEU A 26 -3.72 14.36 3.70
CA LEU A 26 -3.46 13.04 3.10
C LEU A 26 -2.02 12.96 2.59
N GLN A 27 -1.49 14.00 1.93
CA GLN A 27 -0.08 14.08 1.53
C GLN A 27 0.86 13.90 2.71
N GLN A 28 0.65 14.65 3.79
CA GLN A 28 1.55 14.61 4.94
C GLN A 28 1.47 13.29 5.72
N ARG A 29 0.31 12.63 5.74
CA ARG A 29 0.12 11.38 6.47
C ARG A 29 0.53 10.14 5.68
N LEU A 30 0.43 10.22 4.36
CA LEU A 30 0.67 9.07 3.47
C LEU A 30 1.91 9.25 2.61
N ASP A 31 2.56 10.41 2.66
CA ASP A 31 3.77 10.73 1.89
C ASP A 31 3.60 10.35 0.41
N VAL A 32 2.52 10.87 -0.19
CA VAL A 32 2.16 10.66 -1.60
C VAL A 32 2.41 11.94 -2.39
N SER A 33 2.94 11.79 -3.61
CA SER A 33 3.24 12.93 -4.50
C SER A 33 1.96 13.67 -4.94
N GLU A 34 2.11 14.91 -5.43
CA GLU A 34 1.00 15.65 -6.03
C GLU A 34 0.42 14.96 -7.26
N GLU A 35 1.26 14.26 -8.02
CA GLU A 35 0.89 13.47 -9.20
C GLU A 35 -0.07 12.34 -8.83
N VAL A 36 0.30 11.50 -7.85
CA VAL A 36 -0.56 10.39 -7.37
C VAL A 36 -1.92 10.90 -6.90
N LEU A 37 -1.98 12.10 -6.31
CA LEU A 37 -3.23 12.71 -5.90
C LEU A 37 -4.05 13.29 -7.05
N ALA A 38 -3.40 13.82 -8.08
CA ALA A 38 -4.06 14.26 -9.29
C ALA A 38 -4.74 13.06 -9.96
N ASP A 39 -4.02 11.96 -10.12
CA ASP A 39 -4.57 10.70 -10.66
C ASP A 39 -5.74 10.19 -9.83
N ALA A 40 -5.63 10.21 -8.50
CA ALA A 40 -6.73 9.79 -7.62
C ALA A 40 -7.99 10.65 -7.79
N VAL A 41 -7.82 11.97 -8.03
CA VAL A 41 -8.94 12.88 -8.28
C VAL A 41 -9.55 12.62 -9.65
N GLU A 42 -8.75 12.39 -10.68
CA GLU A 42 -9.24 12.05 -12.02
C GLU A 42 -10.01 10.72 -12.01
N LEU A 43 -9.48 9.69 -11.33
CA LEU A 43 -10.16 8.41 -11.11
C LEU A 43 -11.51 8.60 -10.39
N TYR A 44 -11.54 9.46 -9.37
CA TYR A 44 -12.76 9.76 -8.64
C TYR A 44 -13.82 10.41 -9.52
N GLN A 45 -13.44 11.41 -10.33
CA GLN A 45 -14.33 12.10 -11.25
C GLN A 45 -14.87 11.13 -12.31
N THR A 46 -13.99 10.36 -12.94
CA THR A 46 -14.36 9.36 -13.95
C THR A 46 -15.32 8.31 -13.38
N PHE A 47 -15.10 7.86 -12.15
CA PHE A 47 -16.02 6.93 -11.47
C PHE A 47 -17.38 7.57 -11.19
N ARG A 48 -17.41 8.84 -10.76
CA ARG A 48 -18.67 9.56 -10.49
C ARG A 48 -19.50 9.82 -11.73
N ASP A 49 -18.84 10.04 -12.86
CA ASP A 49 -19.50 10.30 -14.14
C ASP A 49 -19.93 9.00 -14.85
N SER A 50 -19.56 7.84 -14.31
CA SER A 50 -20.03 6.54 -14.80
C SER A 50 -21.47 6.25 -14.37
N ASP A 51 -22.23 5.54 -15.21
CA ASP A 51 -23.59 5.07 -14.91
C ASP A 51 -23.65 3.97 -13.83
N ALA A 52 -22.56 3.75 -13.10
CA ALA A 52 -22.50 2.72 -12.07
C ALA A 52 -23.40 3.07 -10.88
N GLU A 53 -23.97 2.03 -10.26
CA GLU A 53 -24.72 2.18 -9.02
C GLU A 53 -23.81 2.86 -7.99
N VAL A 54 -24.23 4.05 -7.54
CA VAL A 54 -23.38 4.94 -6.75
C VAL A 54 -22.96 4.24 -5.46
N VAL A 55 -21.67 3.90 -5.38
CA VAL A 55 -21.08 3.38 -4.15
C VAL A 55 -20.98 4.54 -3.16
N HIS A 56 -22.05 4.77 -2.39
CA HIS A 56 -22.04 5.69 -1.24
C HIS A 56 -21.28 5.06 -0.07
N ASP A 57 -19.98 4.87 -0.26
CA ASP A 57 -19.08 4.38 0.77
C ASP A 57 -18.15 5.51 1.23
N ARG A 58 -18.05 5.69 2.55
CA ARG A 58 -17.06 6.59 3.18
C ARG A 58 -15.62 6.19 2.81
N ALA A 59 -15.39 4.94 2.42
CA ALA A 59 -14.10 4.46 1.93
C ALA A 59 -13.76 4.95 0.52
N LEU A 60 -14.72 5.45 -0.28
CA LEU A 60 -14.53 5.74 -1.71
C LEU A 60 -13.34 6.66 -2.01
N PRO A 61 -13.15 7.81 -1.33
CA PRO A 61 -12.02 8.70 -1.62
C PRO A 61 -10.64 8.06 -1.34
N ILE A 62 -10.56 7.19 -0.33
CA ILE A 62 -9.31 6.49 -0.02
C ILE A 62 -9.14 5.25 -0.90
N ALA A 63 -10.23 4.66 -1.38
CA ALA A 63 -10.22 3.56 -2.32
C ALA A 63 -9.67 3.99 -3.69
N VAL A 64 -10.09 5.15 -4.21
CA VAL A 64 -9.53 5.70 -5.46
C VAL A 64 -8.06 6.08 -5.29
N LEU A 65 -7.69 6.65 -4.14
CA LEU A 65 -6.29 6.92 -3.81
C LEU A 65 -5.46 5.63 -3.75
N TYR A 66 -6.01 4.54 -3.19
CA TYR A 66 -5.35 3.25 -3.17
C TYR A 66 -5.09 2.71 -4.59
N ILE A 67 -6.03 2.88 -5.52
CA ILE A 67 -5.84 2.49 -6.92
C ILE A 67 -4.71 3.32 -7.56
N ALA A 68 -4.75 4.65 -7.42
CA ALA A 68 -3.72 5.54 -7.95
C ALA A 68 -2.33 5.21 -7.39
N ILE A 69 -2.21 4.98 -6.08
CA ILE A 69 -0.98 4.54 -5.42
C ILE A 69 -0.44 3.25 -6.06
N ARG A 70 -1.32 2.28 -6.35
CA ARG A 70 -0.92 1.00 -6.96
C ARG A 70 -0.50 1.17 -8.41
N GLN A 71 -1.20 2.02 -9.18
CA GLN A 71 -0.85 2.33 -10.57
C GLN A 71 0.48 3.07 -10.68
N ASN A 72 0.81 3.90 -9.70
CA ASN A 72 2.06 4.64 -9.64
C ASN A 72 3.23 3.85 -8.98
N GLY A 73 3.02 2.58 -8.61
CA GLY A 73 4.07 1.78 -8.00
C GLY A 73 4.54 2.30 -6.63
N VAL A 74 3.69 2.99 -5.87
CA VAL A 74 4.06 3.52 -4.55
C VAL A 74 3.90 2.43 -3.47
N PRO A 75 4.95 2.11 -2.68
CA PRO A 75 4.91 1.06 -1.66
C PRO A 75 4.12 1.51 -0.42
N ARG A 76 2.80 1.34 -0.48
CA ARG A 76 1.88 1.51 0.66
C ARG A 76 1.06 0.27 0.93
N GLN A 77 0.85 -0.01 2.19
CA GLN A 77 -0.04 -1.07 2.63
C GLN A 77 -1.47 -0.55 2.68
N ILE A 78 -2.39 -1.45 2.37
CA ILE A 78 -3.81 -1.16 2.48
C ILE A 78 -4.23 -0.89 3.93
N ASP A 79 -3.51 -1.47 4.89
CA ASP A 79 -3.75 -1.28 6.33
C ASP A 79 -3.48 0.19 6.72
N GLU A 80 -2.38 0.79 6.24
CA GLU A 80 -2.03 2.22 6.45
C GLU A 80 -3.15 3.15 5.93
N LEU A 81 -3.72 2.83 4.77
CA LEU A 81 -4.80 3.62 4.16
C LEU A 81 -6.14 3.40 4.86
N ALA A 82 -6.42 2.17 5.29
CA ALA A 82 -7.64 1.82 6.00
C ALA A 82 -7.75 2.56 7.33
N GLU A 83 -6.64 2.74 8.04
CA GLU A 83 -6.56 3.56 9.25
C GLU A 83 -6.93 5.02 8.98
N VAL A 84 -6.42 5.60 7.88
CA VAL A 84 -6.77 6.98 7.48
C VAL A 84 -8.26 7.11 7.13
N ALA A 85 -8.81 6.10 6.46
CA ALA A 85 -10.23 6.05 6.12
C ALA A 85 -11.15 5.73 7.31
N ASN A 86 -10.60 5.29 8.45
CA ASN A 86 -11.34 4.74 9.59
C ASN A 86 -12.31 3.61 9.16
N VAL A 87 -11.81 2.69 8.34
CA VAL A 87 -12.54 1.49 7.89
C VAL A 87 -11.66 0.25 7.99
N SER A 88 -12.23 -0.94 7.85
CA SER A 88 -11.42 -2.16 7.80
C SER A 88 -10.68 -2.28 6.45
N PRO A 89 -9.47 -2.86 6.42
CA PRO A 89 -8.74 -3.08 5.17
C PRO A 89 -9.53 -3.89 4.13
N ARG A 90 -10.32 -4.86 4.60
CA ARG A 90 -11.23 -5.65 3.76
C ARG A 90 -12.31 -4.80 3.11
N ARG A 91 -12.86 -3.82 3.83
CA ARG A 91 -13.85 -2.89 3.27
C ARG A 91 -13.20 -1.99 2.23
N LEU A 92 -12.06 -1.37 2.57
CA LEU A 92 -11.31 -0.52 1.64
C LEU A 92 -10.98 -1.26 0.34
N TYR A 93 -10.50 -2.51 0.43
CA TYR A 93 -10.19 -3.33 -0.73
C TYR A 93 -11.41 -3.63 -1.60
N ARG A 94 -12.54 -3.94 -0.98
CA ARG A 94 -13.79 -4.21 -1.71
C ARG A 94 -14.27 -2.98 -2.47
N THR A 95 -14.24 -1.81 -1.83
CA THR A 95 -14.61 -0.54 -2.45
C THR A 95 -13.67 -0.23 -3.61
N ALA A 96 -12.35 -0.38 -3.42
CA ALA A 96 -11.37 -0.16 -4.48
C ALA A 96 -11.56 -1.13 -5.65
N ARG A 97 -11.84 -2.40 -5.35
CA ARG A 97 -12.09 -3.41 -6.39
C ARG A 97 -13.35 -3.09 -7.19
N ALA A 98 -14.44 -2.70 -6.52
CA ALA A 98 -15.67 -2.30 -7.20
C ALA A 98 -15.42 -1.11 -8.15
N VAL A 99 -14.67 -0.09 -7.69
CA VAL A 99 -14.29 1.04 -8.55
C VAL A 99 -13.44 0.60 -9.75
N GLY A 100 -12.41 -0.22 -9.51
CA GLY A 100 -11.53 -0.70 -10.58
C GLY A 100 -12.28 -1.55 -11.61
N ASP A 101 -13.19 -2.41 -11.16
CA ASP A 101 -14.03 -3.25 -12.02
C ASP A 101 -14.99 -2.37 -12.86
N THR A 102 -15.62 -1.35 -12.25
CA THR A 102 -16.48 -0.38 -12.94
C THR A 102 -15.74 0.40 -14.02
N LEU A 103 -14.52 0.86 -13.72
CA LEU A 103 -13.71 1.64 -14.66
C LEU A 103 -12.99 0.77 -15.69
N HIS A 104 -13.07 -0.56 -15.58
CA HIS A 104 -12.21 -1.50 -16.32
C HIS A 104 -10.71 -1.24 -16.13
N GLN A 105 -10.35 -0.68 -14.98
CA GLN A 105 -8.98 -0.41 -14.57
C GLN A 105 -8.68 -1.29 -13.36
N GLY A 106 -8.12 -2.47 -13.61
CA GLY A 106 -7.74 -3.40 -12.54
C GLY A 106 -6.75 -2.76 -11.55
N ILE A 107 -6.68 -3.32 -10.35
CA ILE A 107 -5.70 -2.91 -9.34
C ILE A 107 -4.41 -3.70 -9.58
N PRO A 108 -3.29 -3.05 -9.95
CA PRO A 108 -2.03 -3.76 -10.14
C PRO A 108 -1.61 -4.53 -8.88
N PRO A 109 -0.98 -5.71 -9.04
CA PRO A 109 -0.40 -6.40 -7.91
C PRO A 109 0.70 -5.55 -7.28
N SER A 110 0.88 -5.69 -5.97
CA SER A 110 1.95 -5.00 -5.26
C SER A 110 3.25 -5.82 -5.36
N GLU A 111 4.34 -5.17 -5.73
CA GLU A 111 5.64 -5.79 -5.91
C GLU A 111 6.50 -5.64 -4.64
N PRO A 112 7.23 -6.69 -4.19
CA PRO A 112 8.09 -6.62 -3.00
C PRO A 112 9.28 -5.68 -3.17
N GLU A 113 9.81 -5.54 -4.39
CA GLU A 113 10.97 -4.69 -4.72
C GLU A 113 10.74 -3.23 -4.31
N LEU A 114 9.50 -2.74 -4.49
CA LEU A 114 9.10 -1.38 -4.10
C LEU A 114 9.26 -1.14 -2.59
N TYR A 115 9.04 -2.17 -1.76
CA TYR A 115 9.20 -2.05 -0.31
C TYR A 115 10.65 -2.12 0.12
N VAL A 116 11.55 -2.73 -0.66
CA VAL A 116 12.98 -2.74 -0.33
C VAL A 116 13.53 -1.32 -0.35
N GLY A 117 13.25 -0.53 -1.38
CA GLY A 117 13.70 0.87 -1.45
C GLY A 117 13.19 1.70 -0.27
N ARG A 118 11.89 1.63 0.02
CA ARG A 118 11.30 2.32 1.20
C ARG A 118 11.97 1.92 2.52
N LEU A 119 12.25 0.63 2.71
CA LEU A 119 12.91 0.15 3.92
C LEU A 119 14.39 0.56 3.94
N ALA A 120 15.09 0.49 2.81
CA ALA A 120 16.47 0.92 2.69
C ALA A 120 16.62 2.39 3.09
N ASP A 121 15.76 3.27 2.57
CA ASP A 121 15.72 4.69 2.95
C ASP A 121 15.45 4.87 4.45
N GLN A 122 14.46 4.14 5.00
CA GLN A 122 14.09 4.29 6.41
C GLN A 122 15.20 3.85 7.38
N PHE A 123 16.06 2.92 6.97
CA PHE A 123 17.16 2.40 7.77
C PHE A 123 18.52 2.97 7.36
N ASP A 124 18.59 4.00 6.49
CA ASP A 124 19.85 4.53 5.93
C ASP A 124 20.78 3.39 5.46
N VAL A 125 20.24 2.53 4.60
CA VAL A 125 20.95 1.38 4.05
C VAL A 125 21.83 1.80 2.87
N ALA A 126 23.04 1.26 2.82
CA ALA A 126 23.95 1.49 1.70
C ALA A 126 23.36 0.93 0.41
N SER A 127 23.61 1.61 -0.71
CA SER A 127 23.07 1.20 -2.02
C SER A 127 23.53 -0.20 -2.43
N GLU A 128 24.70 -0.65 -1.97
CA GLU A 128 25.18 -2.02 -2.18
C GLU A 128 24.29 -3.06 -1.49
N THR A 129 23.94 -2.84 -0.23
CA THR A 129 23.05 -3.71 0.57
C THR A 129 21.64 -3.73 -0.03
N GLU A 130 21.11 -2.58 -0.45
CA GLU A 130 19.82 -2.50 -1.15
C GLU A 130 19.84 -3.32 -2.45
N THR A 131 20.89 -3.12 -3.27
CA THR A 131 21.08 -3.85 -4.53
C THR A 131 21.17 -5.36 -4.29
N ALA A 132 21.88 -5.78 -3.24
CA ALA A 132 21.97 -7.19 -2.87
C ALA A 132 20.60 -7.75 -2.45
N ALA A 133 19.79 -6.99 -1.70
CA ALA A 133 18.45 -7.41 -1.29
C ALA A 133 17.51 -7.55 -2.49
N LEU A 134 17.60 -6.64 -3.46
CA LEU A 134 16.85 -6.72 -4.72
C LEU A 134 17.26 -7.96 -5.54
N ARG A 135 18.54 -8.34 -5.55
CA ARG A 135 19.00 -9.59 -6.20
C ARG A 135 18.40 -10.83 -5.52
N VAL A 136 18.36 -10.86 -4.19
CA VAL A 136 17.70 -11.95 -3.43
C VAL A 136 16.23 -12.07 -3.84
N LEU A 137 15.52 -10.94 -3.94
CA LEU A 137 14.12 -10.93 -4.39
C LEU A 137 13.97 -11.41 -5.83
N ALA A 138 14.85 -11.02 -6.75
CA ALA A 138 14.78 -11.46 -8.14
C ALA A 138 14.91 -12.99 -8.27
N THR A 139 15.82 -13.60 -7.51
CA THR A 139 15.94 -15.06 -7.43
C THR A 139 14.67 -15.68 -6.83
N ALA A 140 14.20 -15.17 -5.68
CA ALA A 140 12.98 -15.65 -5.04
C ALA A 140 11.73 -15.53 -5.96
N LYS A 141 11.67 -14.49 -6.80
CA LYS A 141 10.59 -14.30 -7.76
C LYS A 141 10.61 -15.37 -8.85
N THR A 142 11.80 -15.68 -9.37
CA THR A 142 12.03 -16.72 -10.38
C THR A 142 11.61 -18.10 -9.86
N ASP A 143 11.84 -18.38 -8.58
CA ASP A 143 11.50 -19.66 -7.95
C ASP A 143 10.02 -19.74 -7.50
N GLY A 144 9.21 -18.71 -7.79
CA GLY A 144 7.80 -18.66 -7.39
C GLY A 144 7.57 -18.45 -5.88
N TYR A 145 8.61 -18.13 -5.12
CA TYR A 145 8.57 -18.04 -3.65
C TYR A 145 7.59 -16.98 -3.12
N HIS A 146 7.43 -15.89 -3.86
CA HIS A 146 6.59 -14.74 -3.50
C HIS A 146 5.07 -15.02 -3.57
N VAL A 147 4.64 -16.11 -4.20
CA VAL A 147 3.21 -16.41 -4.41
C VAL A 147 2.48 -16.63 -3.09
N GLY A 148 1.37 -15.91 -2.88
CA GLY A 148 0.55 -16.01 -1.67
C GLY A 148 1.14 -15.34 -0.42
N ARG A 149 2.31 -14.70 -0.53
CA ARG A 149 2.96 -13.99 0.58
C ARG A 149 2.68 -12.49 0.50
N LYS A 150 2.70 -11.81 1.65
CA LYS A 150 2.62 -10.34 1.71
C LYS A 150 3.94 -9.75 1.16
N PRO A 151 3.92 -8.90 0.10
CA PRO A 151 5.13 -8.34 -0.50
C PRO A 151 6.05 -7.61 0.48
N ALA A 152 5.49 -6.79 1.37
CA ALA A 152 6.24 -6.09 2.42
C ALA A 152 7.02 -7.05 3.34
N GLY A 153 6.46 -8.21 3.65
CA GLY A 153 7.11 -9.22 4.48
C GLY A 153 8.22 -9.98 3.76
N VAL A 154 8.10 -10.17 2.44
CA VAL A 154 9.15 -10.77 1.61
C VAL A 154 10.32 -9.79 1.46
N ALA A 155 10.02 -8.51 1.20
CA ALA A 155 11.01 -7.43 1.12
C ALA A 155 11.80 -7.26 2.42
N ALA A 156 11.09 -7.21 3.56
CA ALA A 156 11.73 -7.15 4.88
C ALA A 156 12.65 -8.34 5.14
N ALA A 157 12.24 -9.55 4.74
CA ALA A 157 13.06 -10.74 4.91
C ALA A 157 14.31 -10.73 4.02
N ALA A 158 14.20 -10.23 2.78
CA ALA A 158 15.35 -10.11 1.87
C ALA A 158 16.37 -9.10 2.41
N LEU A 159 15.91 -7.94 2.88
CA LEU A 159 16.77 -6.93 3.48
C LEU A 159 17.44 -7.46 4.76
N TYR A 160 16.68 -8.16 5.61
CA TYR A 160 17.24 -8.83 6.80
C TYR A 160 18.30 -9.87 6.44
N ALA A 161 18.08 -10.67 5.38
CA ALA A 161 19.01 -11.71 4.98
C ALA A 161 20.38 -11.15 4.57
N VAL A 162 20.37 -10.06 3.80
CA VAL A 162 21.60 -9.37 3.39
C VAL A 162 22.27 -8.69 4.59
N ALA A 163 21.51 -7.99 5.42
CA ALA A 163 22.05 -7.32 6.61
C ALA A 163 22.75 -8.28 7.58
N VAL A 164 22.20 -9.50 7.74
CA VAL A 164 22.83 -10.57 8.53
C VAL A 164 24.09 -11.12 7.84
N ALA A 165 24.08 -11.23 6.51
CA ALA A 165 25.23 -11.75 5.76
C ALA A 165 26.42 -10.77 5.73
N GLU A 166 26.15 -9.47 5.80
CA GLU A 166 27.18 -8.43 5.84
C GLU A 166 27.81 -8.27 7.24
N ASP A 167 27.15 -8.71 8.31
CA ASP A 167 27.60 -8.63 9.72
C ASP A 167 27.98 -7.22 10.22
N GLU A 168 27.54 -6.17 9.51
CA GLU A 168 27.85 -4.75 9.80
C GLU A 168 26.62 -3.92 10.19
N ARG A 169 25.43 -4.55 10.28
CA ARG A 169 24.13 -3.85 10.49
C ARG A 169 23.32 -4.37 11.68
N PRO A 170 23.82 -4.25 12.93
CA PRO A 170 23.13 -4.74 14.13
C PRO A 170 21.81 -4.02 14.42
N ASP A 171 21.59 -2.84 13.83
CA ASP A 171 20.36 -2.05 13.89
C ASP A 171 19.22 -2.66 13.05
N ILE A 172 19.54 -3.41 12.00
CA ILE A 172 18.55 -4.09 11.14
C ILE A 172 18.13 -5.42 11.78
N THR A 173 17.16 -5.34 12.68
CA THR A 173 16.60 -6.51 13.36
C THR A 173 15.27 -6.95 12.74
N GLN A 174 14.91 -8.24 12.91
CA GLN A 174 13.57 -8.74 12.50
C GLN A 174 12.43 -7.92 13.11
N ARG A 175 12.61 -7.41 14.34
CA ARG A 175 11.63 -6.56 15.02
C ARG A 175 11.51 -5.22 14.30
N ALA A 176 12.62 -4.52 14.14
CA ALA A 176 12.63 -3.20 13.52
C ALA A 176 12.06 -3.25 12.10
N LEU A 177 12.47 -4.24 11.30
CA LEU A 177 11.94 -4.42 9.95
C LEU A 177 10.46 -4.80 9.94
N SER A 178 9.97 -5.59 10.90
CA SER A 178 8.55 -5.91 10.96
C SER A 178 7.68 -4.69 11.27
N GLU A 179 8.17 -3.79 12.14
CA GLU A 179 7.50 -2.55 12.51
C GLU A 179 7.47 -1.59 11.31
N ALA A 180 8.62 -1.39 10.66
CA ALA A 180 8.73 -0.55 9.46
C ALA A 180 7.89 -1.09 8.29
N ALA A 181 7.92 -2.41 8.07
CA ALA A 181 7.18 -3.06 7.01
C ALA A 181 5.72 -3.37 7.39
N GLY A 182 5.23 -2.95 8.57
CA GLY A 182 3.85 -3.16 9.03
C GLY A 182 3.37 -4.62 8.97
N VAL A 183 4.26 -5.57 9.22
CA VAL A 183 3.96 -7.02 9.25
C VAL A 183 4.27 -7.60 10.61
N HIS A 184 3.77 -8.80 10.89
CA HIS A 184 4.17 -9.49 12.11
C HIS A 184 5.64 -9.92 12.05
N ILE A 185 6.35 -9.84 13.18
CA ILE A 185 7.74 -10.35 13.32
C ILE A 185 7.86 -11.78 12.80
N LYS A 186 6.85 -12.62 13.08
CA LYS A 186 6.81 -14.02 12.61
C LYS A 186 6.84 -14.12 11.08
N THR A 187 6.16 -13.21 10.38
CA THR A 187 6.16 -13.15 8.90
C THR A 187 7.56 -12.89 8.37
N VAL A 188 8.30 -11.91 8.94
CA VAL A 188 9.70 -11.66 8.55
C VAL A 188 10.55 -12.90 8.80
N ARG A 189 10.39 -13.54 9.96
CA ARG A 189 11.15 -14.72 10.35
C ARG A 189 10.90 -15.94 9.47
N GLU A 190 9.63 -16.24 9.19
CA GLU A 190 9.23 -17.35 8.32
C GLU A 190 9.75 -17.11 6.90
N ASN A 191 9.61 -15.88 6.41
CA ASN A 191 10.13 -15.56 5.10
C ASN A 191 11.66 -15.67 5.05
N TYR A 192 12.39 -15.17 6.05
CA TYR A 192 13.84 -15.29 6.11
C TYR A 192 14.33 -16.74 6.07
N LYS A 193 13.65 -17.65 6.77
CA LYS A 193 14.02 -19.08 6.81
C LYS A 193 13.82 -19.80 5.49
N GLU A 194 12.84 -19.36 4.71
CA GLU A 194 12.42 -20.04 3.49
C GLU A 194 12.88 -19.32 2.22
N LEU A 195 13.45 -18.11 2.34
CA LEU A 195 14.06 -17.40 1.23
C LEU A 195 15.16 -18.26 0.60
N PRO A 196 15.20 -18.39 -0.73
CA PRO A 196 16.28 -19.09 -1.42
C PRO A 196 17.60 -18.43 -1.00
N SER A 197 18.49 -19.21 -0.40
CA SER A 197 19.75 -18.71 0.11
C SER A 197 20.60 -18.17 -1.04
N MET A 198 21.30 -17.05 -0.83
CA MET A 198 22.28 -16.51 -1.79
C MET A 198 23.40 -17.50 -2.15
N SER A 199 23.54 -18.60 -1.40
CA SER A 199 24.60 -19.61 -1.56
C SER A 199 24.51 -20.49 -2.81
N GLU A 200 23.43 -20.44 -3.61
CA GLU A 200 23.29 -21.36 -4.75
C GLU A 200 23.80 -20.83 -6.10
N HIS A 201 24.26 -19.57 -6.20
CA HIS A 201 24.72 -18.99 -7.47
C HIS A 201 26.10 -18.32 -7.42
N LYS A 202 27.04 -18.93 -6.68
CA LYS A 202 28.47 -18.68 -6.89
C LYS A 202 28.99 -19.71 -7.90
N ALA A 203 28.68 -19.51 -9.18
CA ALA A 203 29.24 -20.27 -10.30
C ALA A 203 29.84 -19.31 -11.33
#